data_AF-A0A7Y4TJD3-F1
#
_entry.id   AF-A0A7Y4TJD3-F1
#
_cell.length_a   1.000
_cell.length_b   1.000
_cell.length_c   1.000
_cell.angle_alpha   90.00
_cell.angle_beta   90.00
_cell.angle_gamma   90.00
#
_symmetry.space_group_name_H-M   'P 1'
#
loop_
_entity.id
_entity.type
_entity.pdbx_description
1 polymer ?
#
loop_
_entity_poly.entity_id
_entity_poly.type
_entity_poly.pdbx_seq_one_letter_code
_entity_poly.pdbx_strand_id
1 'polypeptide(L)'
;RFAALAARNRPGTQRFVTAKEALETATLGGARALGLDHLIGTLEAGKQADLTVVSLAHSAQQPINDIHAALVFSSNARDVVMTIVAGAEVRRALRDH
;
A
#
# COMPACT_ATOMS: atom_id res chain seq x y z
N ARG A 1 -6.96 0.51 4.22
CA ARG A 1 -7.84 0.21 5.39
C ARG A 1 -9.01 -0.73 5.05
N PHE A 2 -9.68 -0.59 3.89
CA PHE A 2 -10.78 -1.49 3.50
C PHE A 2 -10.40 -2.98 3.36
N ALA A 3 -9.20 -3.31 2.85
CA ALA A 3 -8.75 -4.71 2.71
C ALA A 3 -8.72 -5.49 4.04
N ALA A 4 -8.28 -4.85 5.14
CA ALA A 4 -8.25 -5.46 6.46
C ALA A 4 -9.65 -5.66 7.08
N LEU A 5 -10.63 -4.84 6.67
CA LEU A 5 -12.03 -5.00 7.10
C LEU A 5 -12.75 -6.08 6.30
N ALA A 6 -12.51 -6.17 4.99
CA ALA A 6 -13.12 -7.17 4.11
C ALA A 6 -12.74 -8.61 4.48
N ALA A 7 -11.49 -8.83 4.91
CA ALA A 7 -11.03 -10.15 5.30
C ALA A 7 -11.56 -10.64 6.66
N ARG A 8 -12.23 -9.78 7.43
CA ARG A 8 -12.82 -10.10 8.73
C ARG A 8 -14.08 -10.97 8.63
N ASN A 9 -14.61 -11.20 7.42
CA ASN A 9 -15.90 -11.87 7.18
C ASN A 9 -15.79 -13.34 6.69
N ARG A 10 -14.67 -14.04 6.93
CA ARG A 10 -14.57 -15.49 6.66
C ARG A 10 -14.98 -16.31 7.90
N PRO A 11 -16.09 -17.06 7.86
CA PRO A 11 -16.48 -17.95 8.96
C PRO A 11 -15.42 -19.04 9.16
N GLY A 12 -14.90 -19.20 10.38
CA GLY A 12 -13.98 -20.30 10.74
C GLY A 12 -12.51 -19.93 10.92
N THR A 13 -12.09 -18.69 10.61
CA THR A 13 -10.71 -18.24 10.84
C THR A 13 -10.67 -17.11 11.88
N GLN A 14 -10.27 -17.42 13.11
CA GLN A 14 -9.95 -16.46 14.19
C GLN A 14 -8.65 -15.67 13.91
N ARG A 15 -8.08 -15.78 12.71
CA ARG A 15 -6.79 -15.17 12.35
C ARG A 15 -7.02 -13.77 11.81
N PHE A 16 -6.49 -12.77 12.52
CA PHE A 16 -6.43 -11.41 12.02
C PHE A 16 -5.50 -11.34 10.81
N VAL A 17 -5.89 -10.54 9.80
CA VAL A 17 -5.04 -10.24 8.65
C VAL A 17 -3.85 -9.43 9.10
N THR A 18 -2.66 -9.92 8.77
CA THR A 18 -1.40 -9.24 9.04
C THR A 18 -1.27 -7.98 8.18
N ALA A 19 -0.45 -7.02 8.59
CA ALA A 19 -0.19 -5.83 7.79
C ALA A 19 0.36 -6.17 6.39
N LYS A 20 1.21 -7.20 6.31
CA LYS A 20 1.74 -7.71 5.05
C LYS A 20 0.64 -8.25 4.13
N GLU A 21 -0.23 -9.13 4.63
CA GLU A 21 -1.36 -9.67 3.86
C GLU A 21 -2.33 -8.56 3.42
N ALA A 22 -2.56 -7.56 4.27
CA ALA A 22 -3.39 -6.41 3.92
C ALA A 22 -2.76 -5.57 2.81
N LEU A 23 -1.43 -5.35 2.84
CA LEU A 23 -0.70 -4.63 1.79
C LEU A 23 -0.73 -5.42 0.48
N GLU A 24 -0.45 -6.72 0.54
CA GLU A 24 -0.43 -7.61 -0.63
C GLU A 24 -1.81 -7.73 -1.28
N THR A 25 -2.87 -7.78 -0.48
CA THR A 25 -4.26 -7.74 -0.97
C THR A 25 -4.57 -6.40 -1.66
N ALA A 26 -4.06 -5.29 -1.13
CA ALA A 26 -4.28 -3.96 -1.68
C ALA A 26 -3.48 -3.67 -2.96
N THR A 27 -2.41 -4.43 -3.24
CA THR A 27 -1.58 -4.28 -4.44
C THR A 27 -1.78 -5.45 -5.40
N LEU A 28 -0.99 -6.52 -5.27
CA LEU A 28 -1.01 -7.69 -6.13
C LEU A 28 -2.37 -8.40 -6.13
N GLY A 29 -3.05 -8.46 -4.97
CA GLY A 29 -4.38 -9.04 -4.86
C GLY A 29 -5.41 -8.30 -5.72
N GLY A 30 -5.38 -6.96 -5.73
CA GLY A 30 -6.21 -6.14 -6.60
C GLY A 30 -5.87 -6.34 -8.09
N ALA A 31 -4.58 -6.38 -8.43
CA ALA A 31 -4.13 -6.63 -9.79
C ALA A 31 -4.61 -8.00 -10.32
N ARG A 32 -4.50 -9.06 -9.50
CA ARG A 32 -5.02 -10.40 -9.83
C ARG A 32 -6.53 -10.41 -10.01
N ALA A 33 -7.26 -9.72 -9.14
CA ALA A 33 -8.72 -9.63 -9.25
C ALA A 33 -9.18 -8.96 -10.56
N LEU A 34 -8.34 -8.10 -11.13
CA LEU A 34 -8.57 -7.43 -12.42
C LEU A 34 -7.93 -8.15 -13.61
N GLY A 35 -7.20 -9.25 -13.41
CA GLY A 35 -6.43 -9.93 -14.46
C GLY A 35 -5.24 -9.14 -14.99
N LEU A 36 -4.74 -8.17 -14.23
CA LEU A 36 -3.66 -7.25 -14.61
C LEU A 36 -2.34 -7.53 -13.86
N ASP A 37 -2.22 -8.65 -13.15
CA ASP A 37 -1.05 -8.99 -12.33
C ASP A 37 0.23 -9.22 -13.15
N HIS A 38 0.10 -9.50 -14.44
CA HIS A 38 1.22 -9.52 -15.38
C HIS A 38 1.75 -8.11 -15.71
N LEU A 39 0.97 -7.06 -15.44
CA LEU A 39 1.28 -5.67 -15.80
C LEU A 39 1.54 -4.77 -14.59
N ILE A 40 0.83 -4.97 -13.48
CA ILE A 40 0.87 -4.10 -12.28
C ILE A 40 0.80 -4.90 -10.97
N GLY A 41 0.88 -4.20 -9.83
CA GLY A 41 0.63 -4.76 -8.50
C GLY A 41 1.87 -5.25 -7.76
N THR A 42 3.02 -5.37 -8.42
CA THR A 42 4.34 -5.62 -7.79
C THR A 42 5.44 -4.76 -8.42
N LEU A 43 6.54 -4.60 -7.70
CA LEU A 43 7.74 -3.88 -8.15
C LEU A 43 8.72 -4.87 -8.80
N GLU A 44 8.51 -5.17 -10.07
CA GLU A 44 9.29 -6.12 -10.86
C GLU A 44 9.64 -5.51 -12.22
N ALA A 45 10.81 -5.86 -12.77
CA ALA A 45 11.20 -5.42 -14.10
C ALA A 45 10.21 -5.93 -15.16
N GLY A 46 9.86 -5.06 -16.11
CA GLY A 46 8.90 -5.36 -17.18
C GLY A 46 7.44 -5.01 -16.86
N LYS A 47 7.11 -4.72 -15.59
CA LYS A 47 5.78 -4.20 -15.20
C LYS A 47 5.71 -2.68 -15.35
N GLN A 48 4.49 -2.16 -15.45
CA GLN A 48 4.24 -0.71 -15.47
C GLN A 48 4.66 -0.08 -14.14
N ALA A 49 5.16 1.16 -14.24
CA ALA A 49 5.57 1.95 -13.08
C ALA A 49 4.34 2.60 -12.41
N ASP A 50 3.60 1.78 -11.66
CA ASP A 50 2.49 2.18 -10.79
C ASP A 50 2.99 2.25 -9.34
N LEU A 51 3.48 3.44 -8.96
CA LEU A 51 4.24 3.64 -7.73
C LEU A 51 3.55 4.66 -6.82
N THR A 52 3.57 4.38 -5.52
CA THR A 52 3.20 5.35 -4.48
C THR A 52 4.32 5.43 -3.46
N VAL A 53 4.84 6.64 -3.23
CA VAL A 53 5.89 6.89 -2.25
C VAL A 53 5.25 7.50 -1.00
N VAL A 54 5.51 6.88 0.14
CA VAL A 54 4.96 7.29 1.45
C VAL A 54 6.12 7.64 2.38
N SER A 55 6.06 8.83 2.97
CA SER A 55 6.98 9.24 4.03
C SER A 55 6.58 8.58 5.35
N LEU A 56 7.55 8.01 6.04
CA LEU A 56 7.38 7.46 7.40
C LEU A 56 8.08 8.33 8.47
N ALA A 57 8.43 9.56 8.11
CA ALA A 57 9.22 10.45 8.96
C ALA A 57 8.37 11.21 10.00
N HIS A 58 7.03 11.16 9.93
CA HIS A 58 6.17 11.86 10.89
C HIS A 58 6.10 11.12 12.23
N SER A 59 5.89 11.88 13.31
CA SER A 59 5.82 11.34 14.69
C SER A 59 4.79 10.23 14.85
N ALA A 60 3.69 10.27 14.09
CA ALA A 60 2.65 9.24 14.11
C ALA A 60 3.14 7.84 13.68
N GLN A 61 4.27 7.74 12.98
CA GLN A 61 4.85 6.47 12.52
C GLN A 61 6.01 5.99 13.41
N GLN A 62 6.48 6.80 14.37
CA GLN A 62 7.65 6.51 15.18
C GLN A 62 7.30 5.92 16.56
N PRO A 63 8.11 4.97 17.09
CA PRO A 63 9.21 4.27 16.42
C PRO A 63 8.69 3.22 15.41
N ILE A 64 9.38 3.06 14.27
CA ILE A 64 9.02 2.06 13.26
C ILE A 64 9.65 0.71 13.61
N ASN A 65 8.87 -0.17 14.25
CA ASN A 65 9.30 -1.56 14.50
C ASN A 65 8.91 -2.53 13.36
N ASP A 66 7.85 -2.22 12.62
CA ASP A 66 7.41 -2.95 11.42
C ASP A 66 6.91 -1.95 10.37
N ILE A 67 7.59 -1.92 9.23
CA ILE A 67 7.28 -1.03 8.11
C ILE A 67 5.90 -1.31 7.50
N HIS A 68 5.44 -2.56 7.48
CA HIS A 68 4.12 -2.92 6.94
C HIS A 68 3.03 -2.39 7.85
N ALA A 69 3.18 -2.56 9.17
CA ALA A 69 2.25 -2.03 10.15
C ALA A 69 2.20 -0.49 10.11
N ALA A 70 3.37 0.16 10.03
CA ALA A 70 3.45 1.61 9.90
C ALA A 70 2.74 2.12 8.63
N LEU A 71 2.91 1.43 7.50
CA LEU A 71 2.28 1.80 6.22
C LEU A 71 0.76 1.57 6.23
N VAL A 72 0.29 0.43 6.74
CA VAL A 72 -1.12 0.02 6.65
C VAL A 72 -1.99 0.66 7.73
N PHE A 73 -1.47 0.78 8.95
CA PHE A 73 -2.23 1.21 10.11
C PHE A 73 -1.95 2.66 10.51
N SER A 74 -0.67 3.08 10.51
CA SER A 74 -0.26 4.39 11.02
C SER A 74 -0.17 5.50 9.96
N SER A 75 -0.08 5.17 8.67
CA SER A 75 0.02 6.16 7.58
C SER A 75 -1.35 6.59 7.06
N ASN A 76 -1.40 7.78 6.46
CA ASN A 76 -2.59 8.35 5.82
C ASN A 76 -2.23 9.09 4.52
N ALA A 77 -3.24 9.65 3.84
CA ALA A 77 -3.08 10.29 2.52
C ALA A 77 -2.14 11.52 2.50
N ARG A 78 -1.90 12.16 3.66
CA ARG A 78 -0.94 13.26 3.79
C ARG A 78 0.50 12.77 3.79
N ASP A 79 0.74 11.53 4.19
CA ASP A 79 2.06 10.91 4.18
C ASP A 79 2.51 10.51 2.76
N VAL A 80 1.58 10.50 1.78
CA VAL A 80 1.90 10.24 0.38
C VAL A 80 2.61 11.45 -0.24
N VAL A 81 3.88 11.28 -0.60
CA VAL A 81 4.73 12.35 -1.15
C VAL A 81 4.75 12.36 -2.68
N MET A 82 4.49 11.22 -3.32
CA MET A 82 4.49 11.10 -4.77
C MET A 82 3.64 9.91 -5.23
N THR A 83 2.97 10.07 -6.37
CA THR A 83 2.26 9.00 -7.07
C THR A 83 2.60 9.04 -8.55
N ILE A 84 2.94 7.87 -9.11
CA ILE A 84 3.27 7.65 -10.51
C ILE A 84 2.32 6.58 -11.05
N VAL A 85 1.75 6.81 -12.23
CA VAL A 85 0.85 5.87 -12.92
C VAL A 85 1.39 5.67 -14.33
N ALA A 86 1.64 4.42 -14.71
CA ALA A 86 2.24 4.06 -16.00
C ALA A 86 3.49 4.90 -16.34
N GLY A 87 4.31 5.21 -15.33
CA GLY A 87 5.53 6.03 -15.47
C GLY A 87 5.31 7.55 -15.51
N ALA A 88 4.07 8.03 -15.56
CA ALA A 88 3.76 9.45 -15.46
C ALA A 88 3.54 9.87 -14.01
N GLU A 89 4.24 10.91 -13.56
CA GLU A 89 3.97 11.53 -12.26
C GLU A 89 2.60 12.22 -12.30
N VAL A 90 1.67 11.78 -11.45
CA VAL A 90 0.31 12.33 -11.37
C VAL A 90 0.09 13.20 -10.12
N ARG A 91 0.94 13.01 -9.10
CA ARG A 91 0.90 13.79 -7.86
C ARG A 91 2.29 13.86 -7.25
N ARG A 92 2.63 15.03 -6.73
CA ARG A 92 3.74 15.26 -5.83
C ARG A 92 3.32 16.22 -4.72
N ALA A 93 3.62 15.88 -3.47
CA ALA A 93 3.44 16.79 -2.37
C ALA A 93 4.45 17.94 -2.50
N LEU A 94 3.97 19.18 -2.37
CA LEU A 94 4.85 20.34 -2.24
C LEU A 94 5.62 20.19 -0.92
N ARG A 95 6.93 20.42 -0.94
CA ARG A 95 7.72 20.42 0.29
C ARG A 95 7.38 21.71 1.04
N ASP A 96 6.67 21.60 2.16
CA ASP A 96 6.69 22.67 3.15
C ASP A 96 8.06 22.62 3.84
N HIS A 97 8.81 23.72 3.72
CA HIS A 97 10.12 23.92 4.35
C HIS A 97 9.98 24.08 5.86
#